data_AF-A0A412L946-F1
#
_entry.id   AF-A0A412L946-F1
#
_cell.length_a   1.000
_cell.length_b   1.000
_cell.length_c   1.000
_cell.angle_alpha   90.00
_cell.angle_beta   90.00
_cell.angle_gamma   90.00
#
_symmetry.space_group_name_H-M   'P 1'
#
loop_
_entity.id
_entity.type
_entity.pdbx_description
1 polymer ?
#
loop_
_entity_poly.entity_id
_entity_poly.type
_entity_poly.pdbx_seq_one_letter_code
_entity_poly.pdbx_strand_id
1 'polypeptide(L)'
;MKGLLYKDIILCWNRRNFFLLITAISIMLAVTSKNPMFVISYITLVFGMFSISSISYDEFDNGNAFLFTLPFTRAGYVLEKYLFSLLISGIPWLISSVLITIYQKSRVPELDTAEWFLTTFIFLYMVILFLSLTLPLHLKYGAEKARLFLFGVMGVIFVVCILLTKITSSIADKVLHFLKNFSAVSISQIVLAGGIFSIVLLIISGLCSLKVIKGKEF
;
A
#
# COMPACT_ATOMS: atom_id res chain seq x y z
N MET A 1 -8.67 7.60 -20.27
CA MET A 1 -7.83 6.94 -19.23
C MET A 1 -6.37 7.34 -19.32
N LYS A 2 -5.69 7.18 -20.48
CA LYS A 2 -4.27 7.54 -20.63
C LYS A 2 -3.94 8.99 -20.21
N GLY A 3 -4.81 9.96 -20.50
CA GLY A 3 -4.62 11.35 -20.10
C GLY A 3 -4.66 11.61 -18.59
N LEU A 4 -5.49 10.87 -17.84
CA LEU A 4 -5.55 10.97 -16.38
C LEU A 4 -4.27 10.41 -15.74
N LEU A 5 -3.80 9.25 -16.21
CA LEU A 5 -2.51 8.70 -15.76
C LEU A 5 -1.34 9.64 -16.07
N TYR A 6 -1.34 10.25 -17.26
CA TYR A 6 -0.29 11.19 -17.64
C TYR A 6 -0.29 12.42 -16.73
N LYS A 7 -1.47 12.95 -16.40
CA LYS A 7 -1.63 14.03 -15.41
C LYS A 7 -1.02 13.64 -14.06
N ASP A 8 -1.36 12.47 -13.54
CA ASP A 8 -0.87 11.99 -12.23
C ASP A 8 0.66 11.75 -12.22
N ILE A 9 1.23 11.29 -13.34
CA ILE A 9 2.69 11.16 -13.53
C ILE A 9 3.37 12.53 -13.58
N ILE A 10 2.80 13.51 -14.29
CA ILE A 10 3.32 14.89 -14.29
C ILE A 10 3.27 15.48 -12.88
N LEU A 11 2.21 15.20 -12.12
CA LEU A 11 2.11 15.66 -10.73
C LEU A 11 3.25 15.07 -9.87
N CYS A 12 3.59 13.80 -10.08
CA CYS A 12 4.76 13.19 -9.45
C CYS A 12 6.06 13.87 -9.88
N TRP A 13 6.21 14.16 -11.17
CA TRP A 13 7.38 14.86 -11.71
C TRP A 13 7.55 16.26 -11.12
N ASN A 14 6.45 17.00 -10.96
CA ASN A 14 6.49 18.32 -10.33
C ASN A 14 6.91 18.25 -8.85
N ARG A 15 6.66 17.11 -8.21
CA ARG A 15 7.08 16.80 -6.83
C ARG A 15 8.41 16.04 -6.74
N ARG A 16 9.23 16.03 -7.81
CA ARG A 16 10.50 15.29 -7.89
C ARG A 16 11.44 15.52 -6.70
N ASN A 17 11.47 16.73 -6.13
CA ASN A 17 12.35 17.04 -4.99
C ASN A 17 12.00 16.18 -3.77
N PHE A 18 10.72 15.89 -3.54
CA PHE A 18 10.29 15.01 -2.46
C PHE A 18 10.68 13.56 -2.73
N PHE A 19 10.56 13.11 -3.98
CA PHE A 19 11.04 11.77 -4.37
C PHE A 19 12.55 11.63 -4.21
N LEU A 20 13.33 12.64 -4.60
CA LEU A 20 14.78 12.70 -4.39
C LEU A 20 15.15 12.68 -2.90
N LEU A 21 14.38 13.37 -2.05
CA LEU A 21 14.59 13.35 -0.61
C LEU A 21 14.33 11.95 -0.03
N ILE A 22 13.25 11.28 -0.43
CA ILE A 22 12.95 9.92 0.04
C ILE A 22 14.03 8.94 -0.39
N THR A 23 14.50 9.01 -1.65
CA THR A 23 15.56 8.12 -2.13
C THR A 23 16.86 8.37 -1.37
N ALA A 24 17.23 9.64 -1.11
CA ALA A 24 18.39 9.98 -0.29
C ALA A 24 18.29 9.41 1.13
N ILE A 25 17.15 9.59 1.80
CA ILE A 25 16.89 9.01 3.14
C ILE A 25 16.99 7.49 3.09
N SER A 26 16.46 6.86 2.03
CA SER A 26 16.49 5.40 1.89
C SER A 26 17.90 4.87 1.70
N ILE A 27 18.76 5.57 0.96
CA ILE A 27 20.18 5.22 0.82
C ILE A 27 20.89 5.37 2.18
N MET A 28 20.64 6.47 2.89
CA MET A 28 21.19 6.69 4.24
C MET A 28 20.78 5.55 5.19
N LEU A 29 19.50 5.15 5.15
CA LEU A 29 18.99 4.03 5.92
C LEU A 29 19.61 2.69 5.46
N ALA A 30 19.84 2.47 4.17
CA ALA A 30 20.48 1.25 3.68
C ALA A 30 21.92 1.09 4.18
N VAL A 31 22.66 2.20 4.28
CA VAL A 31 24.05 2.19 4.79
C VAL A 31 24.09 2.09 6.32
N THR A 32 23.19 2.78 7.02
CA THR A 32 23.24 2.90 8.48
C THR A 32 22.50 1.77 9.19
N SER A 33 21.38 1.29 8.62
CA SER A 33 20.55 0.28 9.25
C SER A 33 21.17 -1.12 9.11
N LYS A 34 21.06 -1.91 10.17
CA LYS A 34 21.45 -3.33 10.15
C LYS A 34 20.38 -4.21 9.50
N ASN A 35 19.19 -3.68 9.21
CA ASN A 35 18.05 -4.44 8.70
C ASN A 35 17.63 -3.93 7.30
N PRO A 36 18.03 -4.61 6.21
CA PRO A 36 17.71 -4.20 4.86
C PRO A 36 16.21 -4.26 4.54
N MET A 37 15.46 -5.12 5.23
CA MET A 37 14.01 -5.21 5.07
C MET A 37 13.30 -3.93 5.49
N PHE A 38 13.87 -3.20 6.45
CA PHE A 38 13.34 -1.91 6.86
C PHE A 38 13.31 -0.91 5.70
N VAL A 39 14.38 -0.87 4.90
CA VAL A 39 14.49 0.05 3.76
C VAL A 39 13.46 -0.26 2.67
N ILE A 40 13.29 -1.55 2.34
CA ILE A 40 12.27 -2.01 1.38
C ILE A 40 10.88 -1.60 1.87
N SER A 41 10.58 -1.86 3.15
CA SER A 41 9.30 -1.52 3.75
C SER A 41 9.02 -0.01 3.73
N TYR A 42 10.04 0.80 4.04
CA TYR A 42 9.95 2.25 4.09
C TYR A 42 9.67 2.84 2.71
N ILE A 43 10.46 2.49 1.69
CA ILE A 43 10.24 2.94 0.31
C ILE A 43 8.83 2.55 -0.13
N THR A 44 8.46 1.28 0.04
CA THR A 44 7.17 0.76 -0.45
C THR A 44 5.99 1.51 0.16
N LEU A 45 5.99 1.70 1.48
CA LEU A 45 4.90 2.39 2.19
C LEU A 45 4.83 3.88 1.85
N VAL A 46 5.97 4.59 1.87
CA VAL A 46 5.99 6.03 1.61
C VAL A 46 5.53 6.34 0.19
N PHE A 47 5.94 5.55 -0.80
CA PHE A 47 5.44 5.69 -2.16
C PHE A 47 3.96 5.30 -2.29
N GLY A 48 3.47 4.32 -1.53
CA GLY A 48 2.02 4.03 -1.45
C GLY A 48 1.20 5.20 -0.90
N MET A 49 1.74 5.99 0.02
CA MET A 49 1.06 7.19 0.54
C MET A 49 0.89 8.28 -0.53
N PHE A 50 1.74 8.32 -1.55
CA PHE A 50 1.60 9.31 -2.62
C PHE A 50 0.32 9.15 -3.45
N SER A 51 -0.20 7.93 -3.55
CA SER A 51 -1.47 7.66 -4.23
C SER A 51 -2.62 8.48 -3.67
N ILE A 52 -2.64 8.64 -2.34
CA ILE A 52 -3.65 9.44 -1.63
C ILE A 52 -3.52 10.92 -1.98
N SER A 53 -2.29 11.40 -2.13
CA SER A 53 -2.04 12.79 -2.48
C SER A 53 -2.58 13.14 -3.87
N SER A 54 -2.52 12.23 -4.84
CA SER A 54 -3.12 12.44 -6.17
C SER A 54 -4.64 12.65 -6.07
N ILE A 55 -5.35 11.83 -5.28
CA ILE A 55 -6.80 11.98 -5.07
C ILE A 55 -7.11 13.31 -4.36
N SER A 56 -6.30 13.67 -3.36
CA SER A 56 -6.47 14.92 -2.61
C SER A 56 -6.30 16.16 -3.49
N TYR A 57 -5.45 16.08 -4.53
CA TYR A 57 -5.28 17.16 -5.51
C TYR A 57 -6.47 17.30 -6.45
N ASP A 58 -7.09 16.19 -6.84
CA ASP A 58 -8.29 16.22 -7.68
C ASP A 58 -9.49 16.83 -6.95
N GLU A 59 -9.53 16.66 -5.64
CA GLU A 59 -10.55 17.25 -4.76
C GLU A 59 -10.28 18.70 -4.36
N PHE A 60 -9.06 19.20 -4.57
CA PHE A 60 -8.69 20.56 -4.18
C PHE A 60 -9.60 21.57 -4.88
N ASP A 61 -10.14 22.52 -4.12
CA ASP A 61 -11.10 23.54 -4.57
C ASP A 61 -12.29 22.98 -5.38
N ASN A 62 -12.85 21.83 -4.98
CA ASN A 62 -13.93 21.13 -5.68
C ASN A 62 -13.60 20.75 -7.14
N GLY A 63 -12.32 20.55 -7.46
CA GLY A 63 -11.83 20.22 -8.80
C GLY A 63 -12.50 19.01 -9.45
N ASN A 64 -13.04 18.07 -8.66
CA ASN A 64 -13.79 16.92 -9.15
C ASN A 64 -14.99 17.30 -10.03
N ALA A 65 -15.73 18.37 -9.71
CA ALA A 65 -16.89 18.79 -10.50
C ALA A 65 -16.47 19.15 -11.94
N PHE A 66 -15.37 19.89 -12.08
CA PHE A 66 -14.78 20.18 -13.39
C PHE A 66 -14.19 18.92 -14.04
N LEU A 67 -13.47 18.08 -13.28
CA LEU A 67 -12.83 16.88 -13.80
C LEU A 67 -13.85 15.95 -14.46
N PHE A 68 -15.02 15.75 -13.86
CA PHE A 68 -16.08 14.89 -14.41
C PHE A 68 -16.83 15.47 -15.62
N THR A 69 -16.55 16.71 -16.04
CA THR A 69 -17.02 17.25 -17.34
C THR A 69 -16.17 16.78 -18.52
N LEU A 70 -14.96 16.28 -18.27
CA LEU A 70 -14.05 15.80 -19.31
C LEU A 70 -14.55 14.46 -19.91
N PRO A 71 -14.17 14.13 -21.16
CA PRO A 71 -14.66 12.94 -21.87
C PRO A 71 -14.02 11.65 -21.36
N PHE A 72 -14.31 11.26 -20.11
CA PHE A 72 -13.96 9.97 -19.53
C PHE A 72 -15.11 9.39 -18.71
N THR A 73 -15.10 8.06 -18.54
CA THR A 73 -16.13 7.38 -17.75
C THR A 73 -15.77 7.36 -16.27
N ARG A 74 -16.78 7.41 -15.39
CA ARG A 74 -16.61 7.26 -13.93
C ARG A 74 -15.85 5.98 -13.54
N ALA A 75 -16.09 4.89 -14.27
CA ALA A 75 -15.36 3.64 -14.09
C ALA A 75 -13.89 3.75 -14.50
N GLY A 76 -13.60 4.50 -15.58
CA GLY A 76 -12.25 4.81 -16.02
C GLY A 76 -11.47 5.62 -15.01
N TYR A 77 -12.11 6.53 -14.26
CA TYR A 77 -11.47 7.26 -13.17
C TYR A 77 -11.07 6.33 -12.00
N VAL A 78 -11.98 5.46 -11.53
CA VAL A 78 -11.65 4.50 -10.47
C VAL A 78 -10.51 3.58 -10.90
N LEU A 79 -10.59 2.98 -12.09
CA LEU A 79 -9.55 2.08 -12.57
C LEU A 79 -8.20 2.80 -12.70
N GLU A 80 -8.21 4.05 -13.15
CA GLU A 80 -7.01 4.87 -13.23
C GLU A 80 -6.36 5.08 -11.86
N LYS A 81 -7.12 5.46 -10.83
CA LYS A 81 -6.56 5.64 -9.48
C LYS A 81 -5.99 4.37 -8.89
N TYR A 82 -6.64 3.23 -9.09
CA TYR A 82 -6.10 1.94 -8.62
C TYR A 82 -4.82 1.56 -9.38
N LEU A 83 -4.82 1.73 -10.71
CA LEU A 83 -3.64 1.44 -11.52
C LEU A 83 -2.47 2.36 -11.18
N PHE A 84 -2.71 3.67 -11.06
CA PHE A 84 -1.73 4.64 -10.62
C PHE A 84 -1.17 4.27 -9.24
N SER A 85 -2.04 3.88 -8.31
CA SER A 85 -1.63 3.48 -6.96
C SER A 85 -0.72 2.26 -6.96
N LEU A 86 -1.06 1.24 -7.75
CA LEU A 86 -0.25 0.03 -7.89
C LEU A 86 1.10 0.32 -8.58
N LEU A 87 1.12 1.21 -9.57
CA LEU A 87 2.37 1.59 -10.26
C LEU A 87 3.29 2.38 -9.34
N ILE A 88 2.76 3.40 -8.65
CA ILE A 88 3.57 4.28 -7.81
C ILE A 88 4.13 3.55 -6.60
N SER A 89 3.46 2.52 -6.06
CA SER A 89 3.99 1.70 -4.97
C SER A 89 4.80 0.49 -5.47
N GLY A 90 4.37 -0.15 -6.56
CA GLY A 90 4.93 -1.39 -7.07
C GLY A 90 6.29 -1.21 -7.75
N ILE A 91 6.48 -0.14 -8.54
CA ILE A 91 7.77 0.11 -9.21
C ILE A 91 8.89 0.36 -8.19
N PRO A 92 8.74 1.26 -7.20
CA PRO A 92 9.75 1.45 -6.17
C PRO A 92 10.01 0.21 -5.31
N TRP A 93 8.96 -0.59 -5.01
CA TRP A 93 9.13 -1.88 -4.33
C TRP A 93 10.00 -2.83 -5.16
N LEU A 94 9.74 -2.96 -6.46
CA LEU A 94 10.52 -3.84 -7.34
C LEU A 94 11.97 -3.36 -7.46
N ILE A 95 12.19 -2.06 -7.67
CA ILE A 95 13.53 -1.49 -7.77
C ILE A 95 14.30 -1.69 -6.45
N SER A 96 13.68 -1.34 -5.32
CA SER A 96 14.32 -1.44 -4.00
C SER A 96 14.60 -2.89 -3.60
N SER A 97 13.65 -3.81 -3.82
CA SER A 97 13.84 -5.24 -3.53
C SER A 97 14.97 -5.85 -4.35
N VAL A 98 15.06 -5.55 -5.65
CA VAL A 98 16.14 -6.04 -6.51
C VAL A 98 17.49 -5.48 -6.07
N LEU A 99 17.62 -4.15 -5.91
CA LEU A 99 18.88 -3.51 -5.53
C LEU A 99 19.38 -3.99 -4.15
N ILE A 100 18.48 -4.11 -3.18
CA ILE A 100 18.83 -4.55 -1.82
C ILE A 100 19.16 -6.03 -1.80
N THR A 101 18.49 -6.86 -2.59
CA THR A 101 18.84 -8.29 -2.73
C THR A 101 20.24 -8.46 -3.32
N ILE A 102 20.58 -7.70 -4.36
CA ILE A 102 21.93 -7.70 -4.96
C ILE A 102 22.97 -7.26 -3.92
N TYR A 103 22.72 -6.16 -3.21
CA TYR A 103 23.60 -5.68 -2.14
C TYR A 103 23.81 -6.72 -1.03
N GLN A 104 22.75 -7.41 -0.62
CA GLN A 104 22.80 -8.44 0.41
C GLN A 104 23.55 -9.69 -0.05
N LYS A 105 23.39 -10.10 -1.30
CA LYS A 105 24.15 -11.22 -1.87
C LYS A 105 25.65 -10.96 -1.90
N SER A 106 26.05 -9.71 -2.18
CA SER A 106 27.47 -9.31 -2.11
C SER A 106 28.05 -9.35 -0.70
N ARG A 107 27.22 -9.13 0.33
CA ARG A 107 27.66 -9.14 1.74
C ARG A 107 27.63 -10.53 2.36
N VAL A 108 26.65 -11.34 1.98
CA VAL A 108 26.44 -12.70 2.49
C VAL A 108 26.27 -13.64 1.29
N PRO A 109 27.38 -14.20 0.76
CA PRO A 109 27.34 -15.05 -0.44
C PRO A 109 26.49 -16.32 -0.27
N GLU A 110 26.35 -16.83 0.96
CA GLU A 110 25.56 -18.02 1.29
C GLU A 110 24.04 -17.75 1.35
N LEU A 111 23.62 -16.50 1.23
CA LEU A 111 22.20 -16.13 1.30
C LEU A 111 21.41 -16.75 0.14
N ASP A 112 20.33 -17.46 0.47
CA ASP A 112 19.33 -17.90 -0.50
C ASP A 112 18.60 -16.66 -1.04
N THR A 113 18.98 -16.26 -2.25
CA THR A 113 18.44 -15.09 -2.92
C THR A 113 16.97 -15.25 -3.27
N ALA A 114 16.52 -16.47 -3.55
CA ALA A 114 15.14 -16.74 -3.93
C ALA A 114 14.23 -16.59 -2.71
N GLU A 115 14.58 -17.24 -1.60
CA GLU A 115 13.83 -17.12 -0.35
C GLU A 115 13.83 -15.68 0.17
N TRP A 116 14.98 -15.01 0.15
CA TRP A 116 15.07 -13.59 0.55
C TRP A 116 14.18 -12.70 -0.31
N PHE A 117 14.25 -12.83 -1.63
CA PHE A 117 13.41 -12.03 -2.52
C PHE A 117 11.92 -12.31 -2.29
N LEU A 118 11.53 -13.57 -2.07
CA LEU A 118 10.15 -13.95 -1.75
C LEU A 118 9.66 -13.27 -0.47
N THR A 119 10.49 -13.17 0.57
CA THR A 119 10.08 -12.48 1.81
C THR A 119 9.78 -10.99 1.59
N THR A 120 10.33 -10.34 0.56
CA THR A 120 10.04 -8.93 0.25
C THR A 120 8.60 -8.68 -0.21
N PHE A 121 7.91 -9.72 -0.71
CA PHE A 121 6.49 -9.62 -1.13
C PHE A 121 5.57 -9.29 0.02
N ILE A 122 5.95 -9.57 1.27
CA ILE A 122 5.15 -9.21 2.44
C ILE A 122 4.89 -7.71 2.49
N PHE A 123 5.87 -6.89 2.10
CA PHE A 123 5.74 -5.43 2.07
C PHE A 123 4.85 -4.96 0.93
N LEU A 124 4.90 -5.64 -0.22
CA LEU A 124 3.97 -5.37 -1.32
C LEU A 124 2.54 -5.68 -0.89
N TYR A 125 2.28 -6.82 -0.25
CA TYR A 125 0.95 -7.16 0.24
C TYR A 125 0.46 -6.17 1.29
N MET A 126 1.32 -5.75 2.21
CA MET A 126 0.99 -4.72 3.19
C MET A 126 0.60 -3.39 2.53
N VAL A 127 1.30 -2.96 1.48
CA VAL A 127 0.94 -1.74 0.74
C VAL A 127 -0.39 -1.92 0.00
N ILE A 128 -0.64 -3.08 -0.60
CA ILE A 128 -1.89 -3.37 -1.29
C ILE A 128 -3.06 -3.35 -0.30
N LEU A 129 -2.88 -3.95 0.89
CA LEU A 129 -3.85 -3.90 1.97
C LEU A 129 -4.15 -2.45 2.36
N PHE A 130 -3.12 -1.66 2.59
CA PHE A 130 -3.25 -0.24 2.88
C PHE A 130 -4.03 0.51 1.78
N LEU A 131 -3.68 0.31 0.51
CA LEU A 131 -4.35 0.95 -0.63
C LEU A 131 -5.81 0.49 -0.76
N SER A 132 -6.09 -0.80 -0.58
CA SER A 132 -7.45 -1.35 -0.66
C SER A 132 -8.39 -0.82 0.42
N LEU A 133 -7.86 -0.42 1.58
CA LEU A 133 -8.66 0.21 2.63
C LEU A 133 -8.79 1.72 2.41
N THR A 134 -7.70 2.38 2.04
CA THR A 134 -7.65 3.84 1.98
C THR A 134 -8.30 4.41 0.73
N LEU A 135 -8.11 3.81 -0.46
CA LEU A 135 -8.67 4.31 -1.72
C LEU A 135 -10.19 4.45 -1.69
N PRO A 136 -11.00 3.42 -1.32
CA PRO A 136 -12.46 3.57 -1.31
C PRO A 136 -12.93 4.60 -0.29
N LEU A 137 -12.25 4.74 0.85
CA LEU A 137 -12.57 5.75 1.86
C LEU A 137 -12.31 7.17 1.35
N HIS A 138 -11.17 7.40 0.70
CA HIS A 138 -10.84 8.71 0.12
C HIS A 138 -11.81 9.05 -1.01
N LEU A 139 -12.08 8.12 -1.93
CA LEU A 139 -13.03 8.36 -3.02
C LEU A 139 -14.47 8.60 -2.52
N LYS A 140 -14.85 8.08 -1.34
CA LYS A 140 -16.18 8.28 -0.75
C LYS A 140 -16.29 9.59 0.02
N TYR A 141 -15.44 9.79 1.01
CA TYR A 141 -15.59 10.87 1.99
C TYR A 141 -14.73 12.10 1.69
N GLY A 142 -13.81 11.99 0.73
CA GLY A 142 -12.79 12.99 0.44
C GLY A 142 -11.64 12.98 1.44
N ALA A 143 -10.56 13.68 1.10
CA ALA A 143 -9.29 13.61 1.82
C ALA A 143 -9.35 13.99 3.32
N GLU A 144 -10.16 14.98 3.68
CA GLU A 144 -10.27 15.40 5.09
C GLU A 144 -11.05 14.41 5.95
N LYS A 145 -12.25 14.03 5.51
CA LYS A 145 -13.11 13.12 6.26
C LYS A 145 -12.57 11.69 6.24
N ALA A 146 -11.87 11.28 5.19
CA ALA A 146 -11.21 9.98 5.14
C ALA A 146 -10.11 9.85 6.20
N ARG A 147 -9.34 10.92 6.46
CA ARG A 147 -8.32 10.92 7.54
C ARG A 147 -8.96 10.75 8.92
N LEU A 148 -10.05 11.44 9.21
CA LEU A 148 -10.79 11.27 10.47
C LEU A 148 -11.32 9.84 10.63
N PHE A 149 -11.84 9.25 9.55
CA PHE A 149 -12.31 7.87 9.57
C PHE A 149 -11.18 6.87 9.84
N LEU A 150 -10.01 7.07 9.22
CA LEU A 150 -8.82 6.24 9.46
C LEU A 150 -8.35 6.32 10.90
N PHE A 151 -8.32 7.51 11.51
CA PHE A 151 -7.99 7.65 12.94
C PHE A 151 -9.02 6.93 13.83
N GLY A 152 -10.31 7.01 13.49
CA GLY A 152 -11.34 6.25 14.19
C GLY A 152 -11.12 4.74 14.12
N VAL A 153 -10.82 4.20 12.94
CA VAL A 153 -10.52 2.77 12.75
C VAL A 153 -9.28 2.35 13.55
N MET A 154 -8.20 3.14 13.51
CA MET A 154 -7.00 2.88 14.32
C MET A 154 -7.31 2.88 15.81
N GLY A 155 -8.14 3.81 16.29
CA GLY A 155 -8.59 3.85 17.68
C GLY A 155 -9.36 2.59 18.09
N VAL A 156 -10.27 2.11 17.24
CA VAL A 156 -11.00 0.85 17.49
C VAL A 156 -10.06 -0.34 17.53
N ILE A 157 -9.14 -0.46 16.57
CA ILE A 157 -8.14 -1.56 16.55
C ILE A 157 -7.32 -1.55 17.84
N PHE A 158 -6.89 -0.37 18.30
CA PHE A 158 -6.11 -0.24 19.53
C PHE A 158 -6.89 -0.71 20.77
N VAL A 159 -8.16 -0.31 20.88
CA VAL A 159 -9.04 -0.78 21.97
C VAL A 159 -9.24 -2.30 21.92
N VAL A 160 -9.47 -2.86 20.74
CA VAL A 160 -9.61 -4.31 20.55
C VAL A 160 -8.34 -5.05 20.96
N CYS A 161 -7.16 -4.56 20.57
CA CYS A 161 -5.89 -5.15 21.00
C CYS A 161 -5.74 -5.15 22.53
N ILE A 162 -6.10 -4.06 23.22
CA ILE A 162 -6.06 -3.99 24.69
C ILE A 162 -7.07 -4.95 25.33
N LEU A 163 -8.26 -5.10 24.74
CA LEU A 163 -9.25 -6.05 25.23
C LEU A 163 -8.76 -7.49 25.04
N LEU A 164 -8.14 -7.80 23.91
CA LEU A 164 -7.56 -9.11 23.62
C LEU A 164 -6.45 -9.48 24.61
N THR A 165 -5.59 -8.53 25.03
CA THR A 165 -4.55 -8.82 26.03
C THR A 165 -5.11 -9.03 27.44
N LYS A 166 -6.33 -8.59 27.72
CA LYS A 166 -7.02 -8.79 29.00
C LYS A 166 -7.87 -10.07 29.05
N ILE A 167 -8.10 -10.72 27.91
CA ILE A 167 -8.87 -11.97 27.85
C ILE A 167 -7.99 -13.15 28.30
N THR A 168 -8.56 -14.00 29.15
CA THR A 168 -7.92 -15.13 29.87
C THR A 168 -7.09 -16.10 29.02
N SER A 169 -6.12 -16.76 29.68
CA SER A 169 -5.12 -17.70 29.13
C SER A 169 -5.63 -18.71 28.08
N SER A 170 -6.87 -19.20 28.19
CA SER A 170 -7.42 -20.21 27.26
C SER A 170 -7.58 -19.75 25.80
N ILE A 171 -7.72 -18.45 25.51
CA ILE A 171 -7.73 -17.93 24.13
C ILE A 171 -6.31 -17.61 23.67
N ALA A 172 -5.46 -17.10 24.56
CA ALA A 172 -4.06 -16.87 24.27
C ALA A 172 -3.37 -18.17 23.81
N ASP A 173 -3.63 -19.29 24.49
CA ASP A 173 -3.08 -20.60 24.12
C ASP A 173 -3.57 -21.09 22.74
N LYS A 174 -4.84 -20.83 22.39
CA LYS A 174 -5.39 -21.13 21.05
C LYS A 174 -4.76 -20.27 19.96
N VAL A 175 -4.55 -18.98 20.23
CA VAL A 175 -3.86 -18.07 19.32
C VAL A 175 -2.41 -18.50 19.14
N LEU A 176 -1.73 -18.89 20.23
CA LEU A 176 -0.34 -19.33 20.22
C LEU A 176 -0.19 -20.67 19.49
N HIS A 177 -1.14 -21.59 19.63
CA HIS A 177 -1.19 -22.84 18.87
C HIS A 177 -1.47 -22.60 17.38
N PHE A 178 -2.34 -21.65 17.04
CA PHE A 178 -2.59 -21.24 15.66
C PHE A 178 -1.34 -20.63 15.02
N LEU A 179 -0.62 -19.77 15.74
CA LEU A 179 0.64 -19.17 15.30
C LEU A 179 1.77 -20.20 15.14
N LYS A 180 1.82 -21.23 16.00
CA LYS A 180 2.77 -22.34 15.86
C LYS A 180 2.49 -23.21 14.64
N ASN A 181 1.21 -23.44 14.30
CA ASN A 181 0.87 -24.13 13.06
C ASN A 181 1.28 -23.33 11.80
N PHE A 182 1.35 -22.00 11.91
CA PHE A 182 1.86 -21.14 10.84
C PHE A 182 3.38 -21.24 10.64
N SER A 183 4.16 -21.64 11.65
CA SER A 183 5.62 -21.80 11.48
C SER A 183 6.02 -23.02 10.67
N ALA A 184 5.10 -23.95 10.40
CA ALA A 184 5.32 -25.12 9.55
C ALA A 184 5.05 -24.84 8.05
N VAL A 185 4.51 -23.66 7.72
CA VAL A 185 4.16 -23.28 6.34
C VAL A 185 5.39 -22.69 5.66
N SER A 186 5.69 -23.13 4.43
CA SER A 186 6.82 -22.58 3.68
C SER A 186 6.56 -21.14 3.22
N ILE A 187 7.61 -20.33 3.10
CA ILE A 187 7.51 -18.94 2.64
C ILE A 187 6.81 -18.83 1.28
N SER A 188 7.06 -19.78 0.37
CA SER A 188 6.39 -19.83 -0.94
C SER A 188 4.86 -19.94 -0.83
N GLN A 189 4.36 -20.79 0.08
CA GLN A 189 2.92 -20.94 0.31
C GLN A 189 2.31 -19.66 0.91
N ILE A 190 3.02 -19.00 1.82
CA ILE A 190 2.59 -17.72 2.40
C ILE A 190 2.49 -16.64 1.32
N VAL A 191 3.48 -16.57 0.42
CA VAL A 191 3.50 -15.61 -0.69
C VAL A 191 2.33 -15.88 -1.64
N LEU A 192 2.11 -17.14 -2.04
CA LEU A 192 0.98 -17.49 -2.91
C LEU A 192 -0.38 -17.15 -2.29
N ALA A 193 -0.59 -17.52 -1.02
CA ALA A 193 -1.83 -17.20 -0.30
C ALA A 193 -2.03 -15.68 -0.15
N GLY A 194 -0.96 -14.95 0.21
CA GLY A 194 -0.96 -13.49 0.31
C GLY A 194 -1.26 -12.81 -1.03
N GLY A 195 -0.72 -13.35 -2.13
CA GLY A 195 -1.02 -12.90 -3.49
C GLY A 195 -2.50 -13.02 -3.83
N ILE A 196 -3.08 -14.21 -3.65
CA ILE A 196 -4.51 -14.45 -3.91
C ILE A 196 -5.37 -13.52 -3.05
N PHE A 197 -5.06 -13.42 -1.75
CA PHE A 197 -5.77 -12.55 -0.83
C PHE A 197 -5.71 -11.07 -1.23
N SER A 198 -4.54 -10.59 -1.65
CA SER A 198 -4.36 -9.20 -2.09
C SER A 198 -5.15 -8.87 -3.35
N ILE A 199 -5.23 -9.81 -4.31
CA ILE A 199 -6.03 -9.66 -5.54
C ILE A 199 -7.52 -9.59 -5.20
N VAL A 200 -8.01 -10.50 -4.36
CA VAL A 200 -9.41 -10.53 -3.93
C VAL A 200 -9.80 -9.21 -3.25
N LEU A 201 -8.94 -8.69 -2.38
CA LEU A 201 -9.17 -7.41 -1.71
C LEU A 201 -9.16 -6.23 -2.67
N LEU A 202 -8.25 -6.18 -3.64
CA LEU A 202 -8.25 -5.14 -4.68
C LEU A 202 -9.54 -5.16 -5.50
N ILE A 203 -10.06 -6.34 -5.84
CA ILE A 203 -11.33 -6.48 -6.56
C ILE A 203 -12.49 -5.95 -5.71
N ILE A 204 -12.61 -6.41 -4.46
CA ILE A 204 -13.68 -5.96 -3.54
C ILE A 204 -13.61 -4.45 -3.35
N SER A 205 -12.41 -3.92 -3.11
CA SER A 205 -12.13 -2.50 -2.95
C SER A 205 -12.55 -1.71 -4.21
N GLY A 206 -12.14 -2.17 -5.39
CA GLY A 206 -12.47 -1.54 -6.67
C GLY A 206 -13.98 -1.52 -6.93
N LEU A 207 -14.68 -2.62 -6.65
CA LEU A 207 -16.15 -2.69 -6.77
C LEU A 207 -16.84 -1.71 -5.81
N CYS A 208 -16.36 -1.60 -4.57
CA CYS A 208 -16.85 -0.62 -3.60
C CYS A 208 -16.64 0.82 -4.10
N SER A 209 -15.43 1.14 -4.59
CA SER A 209 -15.12 2.45 -5.17
C SER A 209 -15.99 2.79 -6.38
N LEU A 210 -16.25 1.82 -7.27
CA LEU A 210 -17.13 2.00 -8.42
C LEU A 210 -18.57 2.32 -8.00
N LYS A 211 -19.10 1.60 -7.01
CA LYS A 211 -20.45 1.86 -6.48
C LYS A 211 -20.54 3.26 -5.88
N VAL A 212 -19.52 3.67 -5.14
CA VAL A 212 -19.44 5.00 -4.53
C VAL A 212 -19.44 6.12 -5.59
N ILE A 213 -18.60 6.04 -6.62
CA ILE A 213 -18.50 7.11 -7.62
C ILE A 213 -19.71 7.15 -8.55
N LYS A 214 -20.30 5.99 -8.87
CA LYS A 214 -21.56 5.97 -9.63
C LYS A 214 -22.71 6.64 -8.87
N GLY A 215 -22.74 6.53 -7.55
CA GLY A 215 -23.77 7.14 -6.71
C GLY A 215 -23.53 8.61 -6.33
N LYS A 216 -22.39 9.21 -6.69
CA LYS A 216 -22.13 10.64 -6.42
C LYS A 216 -22.77 11.52 -7.50
N GLU A 217 -23.54 12.50 -7.07
CA GLU A 217 -23.92 13.64 -7.90
C GLU A 217 -22.82 14.69 -7.74
N PHE A 218 -22.24 15.15 -8.85
CA PHE A 218 -21.20 16.17 -8.92
C PHE A 218 -21.74 17.37 -9.69
#